data_AF-A0A7J4J500-F1
#
_entry.id   AF-A0A7J4J500-F1
#
_cell.length_a   1.000
_cell.length_b   1.000
_cell.length_c   1.000
_cell.angle_alpha   90.00
_cell.angle_beta   90.00
_cell.angle_gamma   90.00
#
_symmetry.space_group_name_H-M   'P 1'
#
loop_
_entity.id
_entity.type
_entity.pdbx_description
1 polymer ?
#
loop_
_entity_poly.entity_id
_entity_poly.type
_entity_poly.pdbx_seq_one_letter_code
_entity_poly.pdbx_strand_id
1 'polypeptide(L)'
;MISKRAQVELVGLVIIVILITLGMLFLVLFALQGDSEKDVFTRKGLAYSTMGALVKTNIQCENGVVSYPQLGNGLLDDCAQALRGGVDFCYYKCGPEHCCDFSQKQIKTLLEESLGLWGKHYVFTSTLVRFGGGSTNELFSPIIGNGGCTGKNKDSSGVFPITAEGTGLIENVLYVCD
;
A
#
# COMPACT_ATOMS: atom_id res chain seq x y z
N MET A 1 52.03 6.33 52.07
CA MET A 1 52.20 5.56 50.82
C MET A 1 50.99 4.64 50.67
N ILE A 2 50.12 4.92 49.71
CA ILE A 2 48.98 4.03 49.42
C ILE A 2 49.55 2.73 48.86
N SER A 3 49.22 1.61 49.50
CA SER A 3 49.66 0.27 49.12
C SER A 3 49.30 -0.01 47.66
N LYS A 4 50.27 -0.44 46.85
CA LYS A 4 50.08 -0.78 45.43
C LYS A 4 48.94 -1.80 45.20
N ARG A 5 48.60 -2.59 46.23
CA ARG A 5 47.46 -3.52 46.19
C ARG A 5 46.10 -2.81 46.15
N ALA A 6 45.93 -1.74 46.91
CA ALA A 6 44.67 -0.99 46.97
C ALA A 6 44.36 -0.27 45.64
N GLN A 7 45.40 0.15 44.91
CA GLN A 7 45.25 0.77 43.59
C GLN A 7 44.77 -0.21 42.52
N VAL A 8 45.18 -1.48 42.59
CA VAL A 8 44.76 -2.52 41.63
C VAL A 8 43.30 -2.90 41.84
N GLU A 9 42.86 -2.99 43.10
CA GLU A 9 41.47 -3.30 43.45
C GLU A 9 40.50 -2.18 43.01
N LEU A 10 40.92 -0.92 43.16
CA LEU A 10 40.15 0.25 42.74
C LEU A 10 40.02 0.32 41.21
N VAL A 11 41.09 0.02 40.47
CA VAL A 11 41.06 -0.05 39.00
C VAL A 11 40.13 -1.15 38.50
N GLY A 12 40.15 -2.33 39.13
CA GLY A 12 39.24 -3.43 38.80
C GLY A 12 37.77 -3.05 38.97
N LEU A 13 37.43 -2.37 40.06
CA LEU A 13 36.07 -1.90 40.32
C LEU A 13 35.60 -0.91 39.26
N VAL A 14 36.46 0.05 38.87
CA VAL A 14 36.12 1.04 37.83
C VAL A 14 35.82 0.38 36.49
N ILE A 15 36.60 -0.64 36.09
CA ILE A 15 36.37 -1.36 34.83
C ILE A 15 35.01 -2.06 34.84
N ILE A 16 34.65 -2.73 35.94
CA ILE A 16 33.36 -3.41 36.06
C ILE A 16 32.20 -2.42 35.95
N VAL A 17 32.30 -1.25 36.60
CA VAL A 17 31.27 -0.20 36.51
C VAL A 17 31.12 0.31 35.08
N ILE A 18 32.22 0.49 34.34
CA ILE A 18 32.17 0.88 32.92
C ILE A 18 31.50 -0.21 32.08
N LEU A 19 31.82 -1.48 32.30
CA LEU A 19 31.19 -2.59 31.57
C LEU A 19 29.68 -2.70 31.86
N ILE A 20 29.27 -2.53 33.12
CA ILE A 20 27.85 -2.55 33.50
C ILE A 20 27.09 -1.36 32.88
N THR A 21 27.66 -0.16 32.92
CA THR A 21 27.03 1.03 32.34
C THR A 21 26.89 0.91 30.82
N LEU A 22 27.91 0.40 30.12
CA LEU A 22 27.80 0.09 28.70
C LEU A 22 26.74 -0.97 28.40
N GLY A 23 26.69 -2.04 29.20
CA GLY A 23 25.67 -3.09 29.07
C GLY A 23 24.24 -2.56 29.23
N MET A 24 23.99 -1.70 30.22
CA MET A 24 22.68 -1.05 30.39
C MET A 24 22.35 -0.13 29.21
N LEU A 25 23.34 0.58 28.66
CA LEU A 25 23.14 1.49 27.53
C LEU A 25 22.71 0.71 26.27
N PHE A 26 23.30 -0.45 26.02
CA PHE A 26 22.87 -1.35 24.94
C PHE A 26 21.44 -1.88 25.15
N LEU A 27 21.07 -2.28 26.37
CA LEU A 27 19.70 -2.73 26.66
C LEU A 27 18.68 -1.62 26.43
N VAL A 28 18.99 -0.38 26.82
CA VAL A 28 18.13 0.78 26.58
C VAL A 28 18.00 1.06 25.08
N LEU A 29 19.09 0.98 24.32
CA LEU A 29 19.05 1.16 22.86
C LEU A 29 18.18 0.09 22.17
N PHE A 30 18.31 -1.17 22.55
CA PHE A 30 17.47 -2.25 21.99
C PHE A 30 16.00 -2.13 22.42
N ALA A 31 15.73 -1.68 23.64
CA ALA A 31 14.36 -1.42 24.10
C ALA A 31 13.72 -0.22 23.39
N LEU A 32 14.52 0.79 23.02
CA LEU A 32 14.06 1.99 22.31
C LEU A 32 13.93 1.81 20.79
N GLN A 33 14.62 0.82 20.19
CA GLN A 33 14.44 0.43 18.78
C GLN A 33 13.14 -0.38 18.52
N GLY A 34 12.16 -0.29 19.42
CA GLY A 34 10.90 -1.00 19.35
C GLY A 34 10.05 -0.66 18.12
N ASP A 35 9.54 -1.73 17.50
CA ASP A 35 8.39 -1.94 16.61
C ASP A 35 8.16 -1.03 15.38
N SER A 36 8.64 0.21 15.36
CA SER A 36 8.37 1.14 14.24
C SER A 36 8.84 0.63 12.89
N GLU A 37 10.04 0.01 12.80
CA GLU A 37 10.52 -0.56 11.53
C GLU A 37 9.74 -1.81 11.11
N LYS A 38 9.31 -2.64 12.08
CA LYS A 38 8.51 -3.84 11.81
C LYS A 38 7.11 -3.49 11.36
N ASP A 39 6.50 -2.47 11.96
CA ASP A 39 5.16 -2.00 11.61
C ASP A 39 5.17 -1.37 10.22
N VAL A 40 6.19 -0.56 9.90
CA VAL A 40 6.39 0.00 8.56
C VAL A 40 6.59 -1.10 7.52
N PHE A 41 7.45 -2.09 7.82
CA PHE A 41 7.67 -3.21 6.90
C PHE A 41 6.39 -4.02 6.66
N THR A 42 5.66 -4.33 7.74
CA THR A 42 4.41 -5.08 7.67
C THR A 42 3.34 -4.31 6.91
N ARG A 43 3.22 -3.00 7.11
CA ARG A 43 2.22 -2.16 6.44
C ARG A 43 2.53 -1.94 4.96
N LYS A 44 3.80 -1.73 4.60
CA LYS A 44 4.25 -1.73 3.19
C LYS A 44 4.01 -3.09 2.53
N GLY A 45 4.36 -4.17 3.21
CA GLY A 45 4.14 -5.54 2.75
C GLY A 45 2.66 -5.85 2.53
N LEU A 46 1.80 -5.41 3.46
CA LEU A 46 0.35 -5.52 3.34
C LEU A 46 -0.17 -4.71 2.15
N ALA A 47 0.18 -3.43 2.05
CA ALA A 47 -0.25 -2.58 0.93
C ALA A 47 0.19 -3.15 -0.43
N TYR A 48 1.45 -3.57 -0.55
CA TYR A 48 1.99 -4.17 -1.77
C TYR A 48 1.31 -5.49 -2.13
N SER A 49 1.14 -6.40 -1.17
CA SER A 49 0.51 -7.70 -1.42
C SER A 49 -0.98 -7.57 -1.74
N THR A 50 -1.72 -6.71 -1.03
CA THR A 50 -3.13 -6.41 -1.33
C THR A 50 -3.28 -5.80 -2.72
N MET A 51 -2.46 -4.80 -3.07
CA MET A 51 -2.50 -4.19 -4.40
C MET A 51 -2.15 -5.19 -5.51
N GLY A 52 -1.15 -6.03 -5.29
CA GLY A 52 -0.74 -7.08 -6.23
C GLY A 52 -1.80 -8.17 -6.41
N ALA A 53 -2.54 -8.51 -5.35
CA ALA A 53 -3.69 -9.40 -5.43
C ALA A 53 -4.83 -8.73 -6.20
N LEU A 54 -5.17 -7.49 -5.83
CA LEU A 54 -6.24 -6.69 -6.42
C LEU A 54 -6.14 -6.63 -7.95
N VAL A 55 -4.97 -6.26 -8.51
CA VAL A 55 -4.80 -6.17 -9.98
C VAL A 55 -4.88 -7.51 -10.70
N LYS A 56 -4.60 -8.62 -10.00
CA LYS A 56 -4.62 -9.98 -10.57
C LYS A 56 -5.94 -10.70 -10.36
N THR A 57 -6.83 -10.17 -9.52
CA THR A 57 -8.15 -10.76 -9.28
C THR A 57 -8.95 -10.77 -10.58
N ASN A 58 -9.51 -11.93 -10.92
CA ASN A 58 -10.46 -12.06 -12.01
C ASN A 58 -11.87 -11.82 -11.48
N ILE A 59 -12.64 -11.00 -12.18
CA ILE A 59 -14.04 -10.74 -11.85
C ILE A 59 -14.92 -11.50 -12.84
N GLN A 60 -15.94 -12.18 -12.34
CA GLN A 60 -16.94 -12.81 -13.20
C GLN A 60 -17.91 -11.74 -13.72
N CYS A 61 -17.98 -11.62 -15.04
CA CYS A 61 -18.88 -10.71 -15.72
C CYS A 61 -19.83 -11.50 -16.62
N GLU A 62 -21.13 -11.37 -16.38
CA GLU A 62 -22.18 -12.08 -17.11
C GLU A 62 -23.07 -11.12 -17.89
N ASN A 63 -22.70 -10.83 -19.14
CA ASN A 63 -23.55 -10.10 -20.07
C ASN A 63 -23.83 -10.94 -21.32
N GLY A 64 -24.57 -12.03 -21.13
CA GLY A 64 -24.93 -13.00 -22.18
C GLY A 64 -23.84 -14.05 -22.47
N VAL A 65 -22.57 -13.69 -22.30
CA VAL A 65 -21.42 -14.63 -22.29
C VAL A 65 -20.66 -14.41 -20.99
N VAL A 66 -20.36 -15.51 -20.28
CA VAL A 66 -19.56 -15.47 -19.05
C VAL A 66 -18.12 -15.14 -19.42
N SER A 67 -17.59 -14.04 -18.90
CA SER A 67 -16.22 -13.61 -19.07
C SER A 67 -15.55 -13.41 -17.71
N TYR A 68 -14.23 -13.57 -17.67
CA TYR A 68 -13.43 -13.44 -16.44
C TYR A 68 -12.28 -12.43 -16.64
N PRO A 69 -12.58 -11.14 -16.92
CA PRO A 69 -11.53 -10.15 -17.05
C PRO A 69 -10.72 -9.99 -15.75
N GLN A 70 -9.42 -9.78 -15.90
CA GLN A 70 -8.57 -9.33 -14.81
C GLN A 70 -8.94 -7.89 -14.43
N LEU A 71 -9.00 -7.59 -13.14
CA LEU A 71 -9.32 -6.25 -12.67
C LEU A 71 -8.31 -5.22 -13.19
N GLY A 72 -7.02 -5.56 -13.16
CA GLY A 72 -5.94 -4.69 -13.66
C GLY A 72 -5.96 -4.52 -15.18
N ASN A 73 -5.48 -5.51 -15.92
CA ASN A 73 -5.30 -5.40 -17.37
C ASN A 73 -6.59 -5.48 -18.18
N GLY A 74 -7.70 -5.90 -17.58
CA GLY A 74 -8.99 -5.99 -18.26
C GLY A 74 -9.88 -4.80 -17.93
N LEU A 75 -10.36 -4.74 -16.69
CA LEU A 75 -11.39 -3.77 -16.30
C LEU A 75 -10.85 -2.33 -16.15
N LEU A 76 -9.67 -2.13 -15.55
CA LEU A 76 -9.08 -0.79 -15.44
C LEU A 76 -8.58 -0.27 -16.79
N ASP A 77 -8.05 -1.13 -17.64
CA ASP A 77 -7.70 -0.76 -19.03
C ASP A 77 -8.95 -0.34 -19.82
N ASP A 78 -10.02 -1.13 -19.76
CA ASP A 78 -11.30 -0.81 -20.42
C ASP A 78 -11.87 0.54 -19.93
N CYS A 79 -11.81 0.79 -18.62
CA CYS A 79 -12.17 2.09 -18.04
C CYS A 79 -11.29 3.24 -18.56
N ALA A 80 -9.98 3.02 -18.69
CA ALA A 80 -9.08 4.04 -19.25
C ALA A 80 -9.40 4.34 -20.72
N GLN A 81 -9.72 3.31 -21.52
CA GLN A 81 -10.13 3.46 -22.91
C GLN A 81 -11.46 4.23 -23.03
N ALA A 82 -12.42 4.02 -22.12
CA ALA A 82 -13.68 4.76 -22.06
C ALA A 82 -13.47 6.28 -21.96
N LEU A 83 -12.49 6.72 -21.15
CA LEU A 83 -12.13 8.14 -20.99
C LEU A 83 -11.56 8.78 -22.28
N ARG A 84 -11.16 7.97 -23.26
CA ARG A 84 -10.71 8.40 -24.59
C ARG A 84 -11.83 8.29 -25.63
N GLY A 85 -12.60 7.19 -25.60
CA GLY A 85 -13.60 6.83 -26.60
C GLY A 85 -14.97 7.50 -26.45
N GLY A 86 -15.25 8.11 -25.30
CA GLY A 86 -16.55 8.70 -24.97
C GLY A 86 -17.31 7.87 -23.93
N VAL A 87 -18.33 8.49 -23.31
CA VAL A 87 -18.98 8.08 -22.04
C VAL A 87 -19.68 6.71 -22.06
N ASP A 88 -19.77 6.04 -23.22
CA ASP A 88 -20.50 4.77 -23.40
C ASP A 88 -19.62 3.60 -23.90
N PHE A 89 -18.31 3.79 -24.06
CA PHE A 89 -17.44 2.73 -24.55
C PHE A 89 -16.89 1.88 -23.41
N CYS A 90 -17.44 0.68 -23.23
CA CYS A 90 -16.88 -0.37 -22.38
C CYS A 90 -16.97 -1.72 -23.12
N TYR A 91 -15.82 -2.36 -23.31
CA TYR A 91 -15.69 -3.69 -23.89
C TYR A 91 -16.26 -4.75 -22.93
N TYR A 92 -15.90 -4.68 -21.66
CA TYR A 92 -16.41 -5.57 -20.62
C TYR A 92 -17.66 -4.96 -20.01
N LYS A 93 -18.81 -5.51 -20.41
CA LYS A 93 -20.09 -5.15 -19.80
C LYS A 93 -20.35 -6.14 -18.66
N CYS A 94 -20.31 -5.66 -17.42
CA CYS A 94 -20.44 -6.47 -16.20
C CYS A 94 -21.71 -6.08 -15.42
N GLY A 95 -22.84 -6.01 -16.12
CA GLY A 95 -24.10 -5.45 -15.62
C GLY A 95 -24.52 -4.14 -16.31
N PRO A 96 -25.39 -3.34 -15.67
CA PRO A 96 -25.93 -2.08 -16.22
C PRO A 96 -25.06 -0.85 -15.92
N GLU A 97 -24.05 -0.98 -15.06
CA GLU A 97 -23.16 0.11 -14.64
C GLU A 97 -22.05 0.35 -15.68
N HIS A 98 -21.53 1.58 -15.77
CA HIS A 98 -20.36 1.89 -16.59
C HIS A 98 -19.12 1.14 -16.07
N CYS A 99 -18.20 0.71 -16.95
CA CYS A 99 -17.05 -0.12 -16.58
C CYS A 99 -16.17 0.52 -15.49
N CYS A 100 -16.00 1.84 -15.49
CA CYS A 100 -15.31 2.54 -14.42
C CYS A 100 -16.01 2.44 -13.07
N ASP A 101 -17.33 2.68 -13.04
CA ASP A 101 -18.13 2.61 -11.81
C ASP A 101 -18.17 1.18 -11.26
N PHE A 102 -18.32 0.20 -12.15
CA PHE A 102 -18.26 -1.21 -11.81
C PHE A 102 -16.89 -1.57 -11.23
N SER A 103 -15.80 -1.17 -11.88
CA SER A 103 -14.43 -1.43 -11.39
C SER A 103 -14.19 -0.80 -10.03
N GLN A 104 -14.61 0.46 -9.85
CA GLN A 104 -14.50 1.16 -8.57
C GLN A 104 -15.27 0.43 -7.46
N LYS A 105 -16.48 -0.05 -7.76
CA LYS A 105 -17.31 -0.82 -6.83
C LYS A 105 -16.68 -2.17 -6.48
N GLN A 106 -16.16 -2.90 -7.45
CA GLN A 106 -15.47 -4.17 -7.20
C GLN A 106 -14.21 -3.99 -6.37
N ILE A 107 -13.40 -2.97 -6.68
CA ILE A 107 -12.22 -2.63 -5.88
C ILE A 107 -12.63 -2.28 -4.45
N LYS A 108 -13.67 -1.46 -4.28
CA LYS A 108 -14.20 -1.10 -2.97
C LYS A 108 -14.62 -2.34 -2.18
N THR A 109 -15.41 -3.23 -2.77
CA THR A 109 -15.84 -4.47 -2.12
C THR A 109 -14.65 -5.35 -1.74
N LEU A 110 -13.68 -5.56 -2.64
CA LEU A 110 -12.49 -6.37 -2.34
C LEU A 110 -11.63 -5.77 -1.21
N LEU A 111 -11.51 -4.44 -1.15
CA LEU A 111 -10.77 -3.76 -0.08
C LEU A 111 -11.53 -3.77 1.24
N GLU A 112 -12.86 -3.65 1.23
CA GLU A 112 -13.72 -3.77 2.41
C GLU A 112 -13.67 -5.20 2.97
N GLU A 113 -13.75 -6.22 2.13
CA GLU A 113 -13.67 -7.64 2.50
C GLU A 113 -12.26 -8.09 2.90
N SER A 114 -11.24 -7.26 2.71
CA SER A 114 -9.86 -7.54 3.13
C SER A 114 -9.40 -6.59 4.24
N LEU A 115 -8.93 -5.40 3.87
CA LEU A 115 -8.42 -4.40 4.79
C LEU A 115 -9.51 -3.86 5.73
N GLY A 116 -10.75 -3.75 5.23
CA GLY A 116 -11.90 -3.33 6.02
C GLY A 116 -12.18 -4.31 7.17
N LEU A 117 -12.22 -5.62 6.89
CA LEU A 117 -12.37 -6.65 7.92
C LEU A 117 -11.23 -6.65 8.95
N TRP A 118 -10.03 -6.26 8.55
CA TRP A 118 -8.88 -6.16 9.44
C TRP A 118 -8.84 -4.84 10.23
N GLY A 119 -9.85 -3.98 10.05
CA GLY A 119 -9.94 -2.67 10.71
C GLY A 119 -8.84 -1.70 10.27
N LYS A 120 -8.23 -1.90 9.09
CA LYS A 120 -7.17 -1.03 8.59
C LYS A 120 -7.75 0.17 7.87
N HIS A 121 -7.14 1.33 8.09
CA HIS A 121 -7.47 2.55 7.35
C HIS A 121 -6.74 2.51 6.00
N TYR A 122 -7.43 2.85 4.92
CA TYR A 122 -6.82 2.81 3.59
C TYR A 122 -7.37 3.88 2.64
N VAL A 123 -6.53 4.23 1.66
CA VAL A 123 -6.90 5.10 0.54
C VAL A 123 -6.34 4.49 -0.73
N PHE A 124 -7.21 4.16 -1.67
CA PHE A 124 -6.82 3.70 -3.00
C PHE A 124 -7.02 4.81 -4.02
N THR A 125 -6.00 5.06 -4.83
CA THR A 125 -6.01 6.06 -5.91
C THR A 125 -5.59 5.41 -7.22
N SER A 126 -6.32 5.70 -8.29
CA SER A 126 -6.00 5.28 -9.65
C SER A 126 -5.93 6.50 -10.55
N THR A 127 -4.80 6.70 -11.21
CA THR A 127 -4.56 7.88 -12.07
C THR A 127 -4.09 7.44 -13.44
N LEU A 128 -4.61 8.08 -14.48
CA LEU A 128 -4.23 7.89 -15.86
C LEU A 128 -3.22 8.97 -16.27
N VAL A 129 -2.00 8.55 -16.57
CA VAL A 129 -0.94 9.37 -17.16
C VAL A 129 -0.97 9.18 -18.66
N ARG A 130 -1.45 10.19 -19.40
CA ARG A 130 -1.54 10.11 -20.87
C ARG A 130 -0.17 10.16 -21.53
N PHE A 131 -0.03 9.47 -22.67
CA PHE A 131 1.17 9.57 -23.52
C PHE A 131 1.43 11.03 -23.91
N GLY A 132 2.68 11.48 -23.75
CA GLY A 132 3.07 12.88 -23.98
C GLY A 132 3.12 13.76 -22.72
N GLY A 133 2.85 13.22 -21.53
CA GLY A 133 3.17 13.84 -20.23
C GLY A 133 2.33 15.08 -19.85
N GLY A 134 1.28 15.40 -20.61
CA GLY A 134 0.57 16.68 -20.48
C GLY A 134 -0.54 16.75 -19.43
N SER A 135 -1.11 15.61 -18.99
CA SER A 135 -2.20 15.61 -18.01
C SER A 135 -2.34 14.27 -17.30
N THR A 136 -2.37 14.30 -15.98
CA THR A 136 -2.81 13.19 -15.12
C THR A 136 -4.28 13.37 -14.78
N ASN A 137 -5.11 12.39 -15.13
CA ASN A 137 -6.53 12.41 -14.76
C ASN A 137 -6.80 11.27 -13.77
N GLU A 138 -7.57 11.52 -12.72
CA GLU A 138 -8.05 10.44 -11.87
C GLU A 138 -8.98 9.54 -12.69
N LEU A 139 -8.80 8.22 -12.59
CA LEU A 139 -9.64 7.25 -13.30
C LEU A 139 -11.06 7.24 -12.71
N PHE A 140 -11.13 7.40 -11.39
CA PHE A 140 -12.33 7.56 -10.58
C PHE A 140 -11.94 8.15 -9.22
N SER A 141 -12.94 8.61 -8.45
CA SER A 141 -12.72 9.19 -7.12
C SER A 141 -11.98 8.23 -6.18
N PRO A 142 -11.06 8.72 -5.33
CA PRO A 142 -10.35 7.88 -4.38
C PRO A 142 -11.27 7.03 -3.52
N ILE A 143 -10.93 5.75 -3.35
CA ILE A 143 -11.70 4.82 -2.52
C ILE A 143 -11.12 4.90 -1.10
N ILE A 144 -11.96 5.31 -0.15
CA ILE A 144 -11.56 5.58 1.23
C ILE A 144 -12.20 4.55 2.16
N GLY A 145 -11.38 3.81 2.89
CA GLY A 145 -11.82 2.83 3.89
C GLY A 145 -11.56 3.28 5.32
N ASN A 146 -12.51 3.04 6.22
CA ASN A 146 -12.42 3.34 7.65
C ASN A 146 -12.09 4.81 7.97
N GLY A 147 -12.41 5.77 7.09
CA GLY A 147 -12.09 7.19 7.29
C GLY A 147 -10.74 7.64 6.70
N GLY A 148 -10.02 6.74 6.03
CA GLY A 148 -8.82 7.06 5.26
C GLY A 148 -7.58 7.35 6.09
N CYS A 149 -6.51 7.79 5.42
CA CYS A 149 -5.24 8.09 6.05
C CYS A 149 -5.07 9.58 6.33
N THR A 150 -5.41 9.99 7.55
CA THR A 150 -5.27 11.38 8.04
C THR A 150 -3.95 11.65 8.77
N GLY A 151 -3.24 10.59 9.17
CA GLY A 151 -2.01 10.66 9.96
C GLY A 151 -0.70 10.54 9.16
N LYS A 152 0.43 10.64 9.87
CA LYS A 152 1.79 10.46 9.32
C LYS A 152 2.17 8.98 9.12
N ASN A 153 1.48 8.05 9.77
CA ASN A 153 1.73 6.61 9.68
C ASN A 153 1.07 6.01 8.42
N LYS A 154 1.39 6.57 7.26
CA LYS A 154 0.85 6.15 5.97
C LYS A 154 1.96 5.52 5.16
N ASP A 155 1.81 4.24 4.85
CA ASP A 155 2.70 3.52 3.94
C ASP A 155 1.99 3.21 2.63
N SER A 156 2.76 3.19 1.55
CA SER A 156 2.28 2.98 0.19
C SER A 156 2.67 1.60 -0.31
N SER A 157 1.81 1.02 -1.16
CA SER A 157 2.14 -0.12 -2.00
C SER A 157 3.28 0.17 -2.99
N GLY A 158 3.65 1.43 -3.19
CA GLY A 158 4.35 1.86 -4.39
C GLY A 158 3.39 1.95 -5.59
N VAL A 159 3.93 2.36 -6.74
CA VAL A 159 3.15 2.47 -7.98
C VAL A 159 3.01 1.10 -8.62
N PHE A 160 1.77 0.72 -8.91
CA PHE A 160 1.43 -0.46 -9.72
C PHE A 160 0.98 0.00 -11.11
N PRO A 161 1.93 0.15 -12.05
CA PRO A 161 1.64 0.64 -13.39
C PRO A 161 0.95 -0.44 -14.23
N ILE A 162 -0.10 -0.03 -14.94
CA ILE A 162 -0.77 -0.85 -15.95
C ILE A 162 -0.73 -0.08 -17.26
N THR A 163 -0.28 -0.73 -18.33
CA THR A 163 -0.25 -0.10 -19.65
C THR A 163 -1.66 -0.11 -20.21
N ALA A 164 -2.22 1.07 -20.47
CA ALA A 164 -3.52 1.18 -21.11
C ALA A 164 -3.35 1.34 -22.62
N GLU A 165 -3.91 0.44 -23.41
CA GLU A 165 -3.68 0.38 -24.85
C GLU A 165 -4.11 1.70 -25.53
N GLY A 166 -3.16 2.35 -26.20
CA GLY A 166 -3.40 3.59 -26.94
C GLY A 166 -3.81 4.82 -26.11
N THR A 167 -3.80 4.73 -24.77
CA THR A 167 -4.31 5.78 -23.88
C THR A 167 -3.25 6.31 -22.91
N GLY A 168 -2.41 5.45 -22.34
CA GLY A 168 -1.35 5.88 -21.43
C GLY A 168 -0.91 4.82 -20.43
N LEU A 169 -0.50 5.27 -19.25
CA LEU A 169 -0.15 4.45 -18.10
C LEU A 169 -1.15 4.70 -16.97
N ILE A 170 -1.75 3.66 -16.42
CA ILE A 170 -2.58 3.74 -15.22
C ILE A 170 -1.68 3.48 -14.02
N GLU A 171 -1.51 4.48 -13.17
CA GLU A 171 -0.77 4.39 -11.92
C GLU A 171 -1.76 4.15 -10.77
N ASN A 172 -1.71 2.93 -10.23
CA ASN A 172 -2.50 2.55 -9.07
C ASN A 172 -1.63 2.59 -7.82
N VAL A 173 -2.14 3.21 -6.77
CA VAL A 173 -1.45 3.31 -5.48
C VAL A 173 -2.45 3.03 -4.37
N LEU A 174 -2.09 2.10 -3.50
CA LEU A 174 -2.81 1.82 -2.26
C LEU A 174 -2.00 2.35 -1.08
N TYR A 175 -2.63 3.20 -0.29
CA TYR A 175 -2.10 3.64 0.99
C TYR A 175 -2.81 2.89 2.12
N VAL A 176 -2.04 2.41 3.08
CA VAL A 176 -2.53 1.77 4.30
C VAL A 176 -1.98 2.51 5.50
N CYS A 177 -2.78 2.65 6.54
CA CYS A 177 -2.46 3.31 7.80
C CYS A 177 -3.16 2.59 8.96
N ASP A 178 -2.65 2.85 10.17
CA ASP A 178 -3.26 2.40 11.43
C ASP A 178 -4.27 3.42 11.96
#